data_AF-A0A7W0YR29-F1
#
_entry.id   AF-A0A7W0YR29-F1
#
_cell.length_a   1.000
_cell.length_b   1.000
_cell.length_c   1.000
_cell.angle_alpha   90.00
_cell.angle_beta   90.00
_cell.angle_gamma   90.00
#
_symmetry.space_group_name_H-M   'P 1'
#
loop_
_entity.id
_entity.type
_entity.pdbx_description
1 polymer ?
#
loop_
_entity_poly.entity_id
_entity_poly.type
_entity_poly.pdbx_seq_one_letter_code
_entity_poly.pdbx_strand_id
1 'polypeptide(L)'
;MPTRAITVDGRRWDVSHSGRITQYDRDEFSLLFISDVEGTKEVRVTRYSPLGARWREQSLAEMTDQDLLRLFGYSQPSFTSPETGYRP
;
A
#
# COMPACT_ATOMS: atom_id res chain seq x y z
N MET A 1 -11.92 1.61 4.78
CA MET A 1 -12.26 0.21 4.44
C MET A 1 -11.08 -0.38 3.69
N PRO A 2 -10.62 -1.60 3.99
CA PRO A 2 -9.64 -2.28 3.15
C PRO A 2 -10.27 -2.56 1.77
N THR A 3 -9.55 -2.24 0.70
CA THR A 3 -10.08 -2.35 -0.67
C THR A 3 -9.70 -3.70 -1.29
N ARG A 4 -8.63 -4.31 -0.80
CA ARG A 4 -8.04 -5.57 -1.29
C ARG A 4 -7.31 -6.29 -0.15
N ALA A 5 -7.00 -7.57 -0.31
CA ALA A 5 -6.10 -8.32 0.57
C ALA A 5 -5.25 -9.31 -0.24
N ILE A 6 -4.01 -9.54 0.19
CA ILE A 6 -3.09 -10.54 -0.38
C ILE A 6 -2.50 -11.42 0.73
N THR A 7 -1.96 -12.58 0.37
CA THR A 7 -1.19 -13.42 1.29
C THR A 7 0.27 -13.48 0.85
N VAL A 8 1.18 -13.19 1.76
CA VAL A 8 2.64 -13.25 1.55
C VAL A 8 3.27 -14.00 2.71
N ASP A 9 4.06 -15.04 2.43
CA ASP A 9 4.72 -15.88 3.44
C ASP A 9 3.76 -16.42 4.52
N GLY A 10 2.53 -16.80 4.11
CA GLY A 10 1.49 -17.30 5.01
C GLY A 10 0.81 -16.22 5.87
N ARG A 11 1.18 -14.94 5.72
CA ARG A 11 0.58 -13.80 6.41
C ARG A 11 -0.38 -13.06 5.50
N ARG A 12 -1.55 -12.67 6.04
CA ARG A 12 -2.53 -11.86 5.32
C ARG A 12 -2.18 -10.37 5.46
N TRP A 13 -2.21 -9.67 4.33
CA TRP A 13 -1.98 -8.24 4.23
C TRP A 13 -3.20 -7.56 3.62
N ASP A 14 -3.83 -6.66 4.37
CA ASP A 14 -4.85 -5.78 3.85
C ASP A 14 -4.21 -4.60 3.11
N VAL A 15 -4.69 -4.31 1.91
CA VAL A 15 -4.14 -3.29 1.03
C VAL A 15 -5.11 -2.13 0.89
N SER A 16 -4.58 -0.93 1.10
CA SER A 16 -5.34 0.32 0.99
C SER A 16 -4.48 1.43 0.39
N HIS A 17 -5.10 2.40 -0.28
CA HIS A 17 -4.39 3.61 -0.72
C HIS A 17 -4.37 4.66 0.40
N SER A 18 -3.29 5.43 0.49
CA SER A 18 -3.23 6.60 1.38
C SER A 18 -4.06 7.72 0.76
N GLY A 19 -4.89 8.38 1.56
CA GLY A 19 -5.68 9.54 1.13
C GLY A 19 -4.86 10.83 1.01
N ARG A 20 -3.55 10.81 1.29
CA ARG A 20 -2.71 12.02 1.33
C ARG A 20 -2.22 12.36 -0.07
N ILE A 21 -2.76 13.44 -0.63
CA ILE A 21 -2.31 14.04 -1.88
C ILE A 21 -0.98 14.75 -1.59
N THR A 22 0.13 14.25 -2.13
CA THR A 22 1.37 15.04 -2.19
C THR A 22 1.21 16.11 -3.27
N GLN A 23 1.75 17.31 -3.03
CA GLN A 23 1.58 18.50 -3.88
C GLN A 23 2.15 18.37 -5.32
N TYR A 24 2.71 17.21 -5.67
CA TYR A 24 3.19 16.91 -7.01
C TYR A 24 2.05 16.32 -7.83
N ASP A 25 1.62 17.10 -8.83
CA ASP A 25 0.55 16.91 -9.82
C ASP A 25 0.67 15.68 -10.73
N ARG A 26 1.38 14.63 -10.30
CA ARG A 26 1.46 13.34 -11.01
C ARG A 26 0.65 12.36 -10.19
N ASP A 27 -0.16 11.53 -10.85
CA ASP A 27 -1.12 10.58 -10.27
C ASP A 27 -0.55 9.52 -9.28
N GLU A 28 0.65 9.73 -8.74
CA GLU A 28 1.29 8.93 -7.71
C GLU A 28 0.50 8.95 -6.40
N PHE A 29 0.27 7.76 -5.86
CA PHE A 29 -0.28 7.59 -4.52
C PHE A 29 0.46 6.48 -3.76
N SER A 30 0.43 6.58 -2.43
CA SER A 30 1.01 5.56 -1.56
C SER A 30 0.03 4.41 -1.38
N LEU A 31 0.53 3.18 -1.50
CA LEU A 31 -0.16 1.96 -1.09
C LEU A 31 0.35 1.53 0.28
N LEU A 32 -0.57 1.22 1.18
CA LEU A 32 -0.30 0.66 2.49
C LEU A 32 -0.68 -0.81 2.49
N PHE A 33 0.26 -1.64 2.91
CA PHE A 33 0.04 -3.04 3.27
C PHE A 33 0.03 -3.12 4.79
N ILE A 34 -1.05 -3.62 5.35
CA ILE A 34 -1.26 -3.71 6.80
C ILE A 34 -1.48 -5.17 7.15
N SER A 35 -0.65 -5.69 8.04
CA SER A 35 -0.82 -7.01 8.63
C SER A 35 -0.96 -6.84 10.13
N ASP A 36 -1.96 -7.47 10.73
CA ASP A 36 -2.10 -7.62 12.17
C ASP A 36 -1.98 -9.10 12.49
N VAL A 37 -0.86 -9.48 13.11
CA VAL A 37 -0.60 -10.86 13.51
C VAL A 37 -0.24 -10.83 14.99
N GLU A 38 -1.01 -11.57 15.79
CA GLU A 38 -0.78 -11.74 17.23
C GLU A 38 -0.67 -10.41 18.00
N GLY A 39 -1.44 -9.39 17.59
CA GLY A 39 -1.45 -8.07 18.22
C GLY A 39 -0.26 -7.18 17.85
N THR A 40 0.60 -7.62 16.93
CA THR A 40 1.65 -6.79 16.33
C THR A 40 1.19 -6.30 14.96
N LYS A 41 1.02 -4.99 14.84
CA LYS A 41 0.61 -4.34 13.59
C LYS A 41 1.84 -3.96 12.76
N GLU A 42 2.06 -4.69 11.67
CA GLU A 42 3.07 -4.35 10.67
C GLU A 42 2.45 -3.51 9.56
N VAL A 43 3.13 -2.43 9.16
CA VAL A 43 2.74 -1.60 8.03
C VAL A 43 3.90 -1.50 7.05
N ARG A 44 3.62 -1.70 5.77
CA ARG A 44 4.59 -1.47 4.70
C ARG A 44 4.02 -0.50 3.69
N VAL A 45 4.88 0.35 3.13
CA VAL A 45 4.46 1.41 2.22
C VAL A 45 5.25 1.31 0.92
N THR A 46 4.57 1.48 -0.20
CA THR A 46 5.19 1.70 -1.52
C THR A 46 4.48 2.83 -2.23
N ARG A 47 5.18 3.49 -3.15
CA ARG A 47 4.57 4.45 -4.07
C ARG A 47 4.16 3.74 -5.35
N TYR A 48 3.02 4.12 -5.89
CA TYR A 48 2.50 3.61 -7.15
C TYR A 48 1.98 4.77 -7.98
N SER A 49 2.46 4.85 -9.22
CA SER A 49 1.97 5.77 -10.24
C SER A 49 1.22 4.96 -11.30
N PRO A 50 -0.11 5.11 -11.42
CA PRO A 50 -0.85 4.49 -12.51
C PRO A 50 -0.40 5.08 -13.85
N LEU A 51 -0.27 4.22 -14.86
CA LEU A 51 -0.06 4.65 -16.24
C LEU A 51 -1.40 5.11 -16.81
N GLY A 52 -1.77 6.37 -16.55
CA GLY A 52 -2.97 7.02 -17.08
C GLY A 52 -3.82 7.72 -16.01
N ALA A 53 -4.60 8.72 -16.43
CA ALA A 53 -5.44 9.58 -15.60
C ALA A 53 -6.72 8.87 -15.08
N ARG A 54 -6.56 7.71 -14.43
CA ARG A 54 -7.68 6.92 -13.93
C ARG A 54 -7.68 6.85 -12.41
N TRP A 55 -8.88 6.98 -11.86
CA TRP A 55 -9.18 7.18 -10.45
C TRP A 55 -8.48 6.13 -9.57
N ARG A 56 -7.82 6.57 -8.49
CA ARG A 56 -6.90 5.77 -7.67
C ARG A 56 -7.55 4.52 -7.09
N GLU A 57 -8.79 4.66 -6.62
CA GLU A 57 -9.62 3.55 -6.14
C GLU A 57 -9.89 2.52 -7.22
N GLN A 58 -10.20 2.98 -8.44
CA GLN A 58 -10.38 2.11 -9.60
C GLN A 58 -9.07 1.43 -9.98
N SER A 59 -7.94 2.16 -9.98
CA SER A 59 -6.64 1.55 -10.29
C SER A 59 -6.25 0.49 -9.27
N LEU A 60 -6.53 0.67 -7.98
CA LEU A 60 -6.30 -0.36 -6.96
C LEU A 60 -7.27 -1.55 -7.11
N ALA A 61 -8.52 -1.29 -7.45
CA ALA A 61 -9.51 -2.34 -7.68
C ALA A 61 -9.16 -3.21 -8.90
N GLU A 62 -8.61 -2.60 -9.96
CA GLU A 62 -8.23 -3.25 -11.22
C GLU A 62 -6.85 -3.94 -11.17
N MET A 63 -6.03 -3.71 -10.14
CA MET A 63 -4.73 -4.39 -9.98
C MET A 63 -4.90 -5.90 -9.88
N THR A 64 -3.98 -6.67 -10.44
CA THR A 64 -3.95 -8.12 -10.20
C THR A 64 -3.27 -8.42 -8.87
N ASP A 65 -3.49 -9.61 -8.33
CA ASP A 65 -2.74 -10.05 -7.14
C ASP A 65 -1.24 -10.13 -7.42
N GLN A 66 -0.83 -10.43 -8.66
CA GLN A 66 0.57 -10.40 -9.08
C GLN A 66 1.17 -8.99 -9.04
N ASP A 67 0.39 -7.96 -9.42
CA ASP A 67 0.82 -6.57 -9.29
C ASP A 67 1.01 -6.18 -7.83
N LEU A 68 0.07 -6.58 -6.97
CA LEU A 68 0.15 -6.32 -5.53
C LEU A 68 1.34 -7.03 -4.89
N LEU A 69 1.63 -8.27 -5.27
CA LEU A 69 2.81 -9.01 -4.80
C LEU A 69 4.12 -8.35 -5.26
N ARG A 70 4.18 -7.90 -6.51
CA ARG A 70 5.32 -7.16 -7.04
C ARG A 70 5.54 -5.86 -6.27
N LEU A 71 4.46 -5.10 -6.03
CA LEU A 71 4.48 -3.84 -5.28
C LEU A 71 4.84 -4.07 -3.80
N PHE A 72 4.40 -5.18 -3.21
CA PHE A 72 4.81 -5.60 -1.88
C PHE A 72 6.32 -5.88 -1.82
N GLY A 73 6.90 -6.50 -2.84
CA GLY A 73 8.34 -6.72 -2.94
C GLY A 73 9.18 -5.42 -2.94
N TYR A 74 8.62 -4.32 -3.44
CA TYR A 74 9.25 -2.99 -3.39
C TYR A 74 8.91 -2.19 -2.12
N SER A 75 7.92 -2.63 -1.35
CA SER A 75 7.44 -1.91 -0.17
C SER A 75 8.50 -1.90 0.93
N GLN A 76 8.63 -0.75 1.60
CA GLN A 76 9.52 -0.57 2.73
C GLN A 76 8.74 -0.67 4.04
N PRO A 77 9.31 -1.25 5.12
CA PRO A 77 8.71 -1.21 6.44
C PRO A 77 8.43 0.23 6.89
N SER A 78 7.27 0.47 7.52
CA SER A 78 6.85 1.81 7.95
C SER A 78 7.83 2.51 8.90
N PHE A 79 8.65 1.75 9.65
CA PHE A 79 9.64 2.28 10.60
C PHE A 79 10.72 3.15 9.95
N THR A 80 10.97 3.03 8.63
CA THR A 80 11.91 3.88 7.89
C THR A 80 11.25 5.01 7.10
N SER A 81 9.92 5.14 7.15
CA SER A 81 9.17 6.13 6.38
C SER A 81 8.55 7.21 7.27
N PRO A 82 8.88 8.50 7.06
CA PRO A 82 8.36 9.62 7.85
C PRO A 82 6.84 9.78 7.78
N GLU A 83 6.18 9.08 6.85
CA GLU A 83 4.72 9.14 6.64
C GLU A 83 3.90 8.35 7.67
N THR A 84 4.53 7.53 8.53
CA THR A 84 3.85 6.76 9.59
C THR A 84 4.09 7.28 11.01
N GLY A 85 4.87 8.36 11.16
CA GLY A 85 5.02 9.06 12.43
C GLY A 85 5.84 8.33 13.50
N TYR A 86 6.70 7.36 13.12
CA TYR A 86 7.59 6.65 14.05
C TYR A 86 6.88 6.08 15.29
N ARG A 87 5.70 5.47 15.14
CA ARG A 87 5.07 4.77 16.26
C ARG A 87 5.24 3.25 16.12
N PRO A 88 5.91 2.60 17.10
CA PRO A 88 5.92 1.15 17.22
C PRO A 88 4.53 0.60 17.53
#